data_AF-A0A8X6GFZ7-F1
#
_entry.id   AF-A0A8X6GFZ7-F1
#
_cell.length_a   1.000
_cell.length_b   1.000
_cell.length_c   1.000
_cell.angle_alpha   90.00
_cell.angle_beta   90.00
_cell.angle_gamma   90.00
#
_symmetry.space_group_name_H-M   'P 1'
#
loop_
_entity.id
_entity.type
_entity.pdbx_description
1 polymer ?
#
loop_
_entity_poly.entity_id
_entity_poly.type
_entity_poly.pdbx_seq_one_letter_code
_entity_poly.pdbx_strand_id
1 'polypeptide(L)'
;MRSGDLFLEVSSSKQVTDLIKLQKLAHLDITVALHTNLNFSRGVISPAEFLNVSTEEILENMKAQKVYGVRRITIRRDGQVLNTKHLTLTFSTPDLPLISLF
;
A
#
# COMPACT_ATOMS: atom_id res chain seq x y z
N MET A 1 7.93 -20.49 -0.15
CA MET A 1 7.74 -20.12 -1.57
C MET A 1 8.04 -21.34 -2.42
N ARG A 2 7.12 -21.72 -3.32
CA ARG A 2 7.21 -22.93 -4.19
C ARG A 2 6.69 -22.65 -5.62
N SER A 3 6.66 -21.39 -6.05
CA SER A 3 6.20 -20.99 -7.39
C SER A 3 7.34 -20.80 -8.42
N GLY A 4 8.59 -20.70 -7.97
CA GLY A 4 9.71 -20.34 -8.85
C GLY A 4 9.84 -18.83 -9.09
N ASP A 5 8.98 -18.01 -8.48
CA ASP A 5 9.02 -16.56 -8.62
C ASP A 5 10.24 -15.95 -7.91
N LEU A 6 10.83 -14.93 -8.54
CA LEU A 6 11.91 -14.12 -7.99
C LEU A 6 11.43 -12.70 -7.73
N PHE A 7 11.73 -12.17 -6.55
CA PHE A 7 11.52 -10.76 -6.24
C PHE A 7 12.78 -9.97 -6.57
N LEU A 8 12.59 -8.87 -7.29
CA LEU A 8 13.64 -7.96 -7.68
C LEU A 8 13.33 -6.58 -7.14
N GLU A 9 14.25 -6.05 -6.34
CA GLU A 9 14.29 -4.64 -5.99
C GLU A 9 15.08 -3.88 -7.05
N VAL A 10 14.60 -2.70 -7.42
CA VAL A 10 15.15 -1.89 -8.52
C VAL A 10 15.34 -0.46 -8.05
N SER A 11 16.40 0.19 -8.52
CA SER A 11 16.80 1.52 -8.06
C SER A 11 16.32 2.65 -8.98
N SER A 12 15.69 2.33 -10.12
CA SER A 12 15.21 3.34 -11.06
C SER A 12 13.97 2.92 -11.86
N SER A 13 13.15 3.90 -12.23
CA SER A 13 11.98 3.69 -13.10
C SER A 13 12.35 3.18 -14.50
N LYS A 14 13.58 3.48 -14.97
CA LYS A 14 14.08 2.95 -16.23
C LYS A 14 14.24 1.44 -16.17
N GLN A 15 14.86 0.91 -15.11
CA GLN A 15 14.99 -0.53 -14.89
C GLN A 15 13.64 -1.23 -14.84
N VAL A 16 12.65 -0.64 -14.15
CA VAL A 16 11.26 -1.17 -14.13
C VAL A 16 10.71 -1.28 -15.56
N THR A 17 10.83 -0.20 -16.34
CA THR A 17 10.29 -0.12 -17.70
C THR A 17 10.94 -1.15 -18.63
N ASP A 18 12.24 -1.36 -18.49
CA ASP A 18 12.99 -2.33 -19.28
C ASP A 18 12.65 -3.77 -18.87
N LEU A 19 12.55 -4.04 -17.56
CA LEU A 19 12.21 -5.35 -17.02
C LEU A 19 10.79 -5.81 -17.38
N ILE A 20 9.79 -4.92 -17.32
CA ILE A 20 8.40 -5.27 -17.68
C ILE A 20 8.26 -5.71 -19.13
N LYS A 21 9.14 -5.21 -20.03
CA LYS A 21 9.16 -5.59 -21.45
C LYS A 21 9.86 -6.92 -21.71
N LEU A 22 10.59 -7.46 -20.72
CA LEU A 22 11.36 -8.67 -20.87
C LEU A 22 10.44 -9.90 -20.91
N GLN A 23 10.50 -10.64 -22.01
CA GLN A 23 9.70 -11.85 -22.22
C GLN A 23 10.54 -13.13 -22.17
N LYS A 24 11.87 -13.00 -22.30
CA LYS A 24 12.79 -14.14 -22.31
C LYS A 24 14.04 -13.84 -21.50
N LEU A 25 14.49 -14.85 -20.76
CA LEU A 25 15.79 -14.86 -20.09
C LEU A 25 16.54 -16.11 -20.51
N ALA A 26 17.65 -15.92 -21.26
CA ALA A 26 18.31 -16.99 -22.00
C ALA A 26 17.32 -17.75 -22.91
N HIS A 27 17.04 -19.02 -22.62
CA HIS A 27 16.12 -19.86 -23.38
C HIS A 27 14.77 -20.05 -22.71
N LEU A 28 14.53 -19.38 -21.57
CA LEU A 28 13.30 -19.49 -20.80
C LEU A 28 12.36 -18.33 -21.11
N ASP A 29 11.10 -18.65 -21.40
CA ASP A 29 10.02 -17.66 -21.40
C ASP A 29 9.71 -17.25 -19.97
N ILE A 30 9.61 -15.94 -19.74
CA ILE A 30 9.35 -15.35 -18.43
C ILE A 30 8.27 -14.29 -18.52
N THR A 31 7.64 -14.02 -17.39
CA THR A 31 6.73 -12.88 -17.20
C THR A 31 7.25 -12.01 -16.09
N VAL A 32 7.27 -10.69 -16.33
CA VAL A 32 7.63 -9.70 -15.32
C VAL A 32 6.41 -8.85 -15.02
N ALA A 33 6.08 -8.74 -13.73
CA ALA A 33 4.98 -7.90 -13.25
C ALA A 33 5.40 -7.15 -11.99
N LEU A 34 4.83 -5.97 -11.79
CA LEU A 34 4.98 -5.25 -10.53
C LEU A 34 4.35 -6.06 -9.39
N HIS A 35 5.06 -6.17 -8.27
CA HIS A 35 4.51 -6.87 -7.12
C HIS A 35 3.44 -6.01 -6.43
N THR A 36 2.23 -6.53 -6.27
CA THR A 36 1.07 -5.76 -5.81
C THR A 36 1.06 -5.46 -4.32
N ASN A 37 1.95 -6.05 -3.52
CA ASN A 37 2.00 -5.83 -2.07
C ASN A 37 3.34 -5.25 -1.58
N LEU A 38 4.46 -5.60 -2.20
CA LEU A 38 5.80 -5.20 -1.71
C LEU A 38 6.13 -3.75 -2.09
N ASN A 39 5.43 -3.19 -3.07
CA ASN A 39 5.58 -1.78 -3.46
C ASN A 39 4.81 -0.81 -2.53
N PHE A 40 4.20 -1.32 -1.46
CA PHE A 40 3.34 -0.57 -0.58
C PHE A 40 3.62 -0.88 0.89
N SER A 41 3.55 0.14 1.73
CA SER A 41 3.58 0.01 3.18
C SER A 41 2.21 0.33 3.77
N ARG A 42 1.95 -0.19 4.97
CA ARG A 42 0.70 0.05 5.69
C ARG A 42 0.99 0.44 7.13
N GLY A 43 0.31 1.47 7.60
CA GLY A 43 0.39 1.97 8.97
C GLY A 43 -0.98 2.09 9.60
N VAL A 44 -1.04 2.02 10.93
CA VAL A 44 -2.28 2.30 11.68
C VAL A 44 -2.13 3.63 12.40
N ILE A 45 -3.11 4.52 12.22
CA ILE A 45 -3.22 5.76 12.99
C ILE A 45 -4.53 5.77 13.78
N SER A 46 -4.56 6.49 14.89
CA SER A 46 -5.70 6.51 15.82
C SER A 46 -6.12 7.90 16.32
N PRO A 47 -6.09 8.97 15.49
CA PRO A 47 -6.48 10.31 15.91
C PRO A 47 -7.99 10.36 16.20
N ALA A 48 -8.37 10.99 17.31
CA ALA A 48 -9.76 11.02 17.76
C ALA A 48 -10.67 11.82 16.80
N GLU A 49 -10.09 12.84 16.16
CA GLU A 49 -10.73 13.75 15.21
C GLU A 49 -11.29 12.99 14.00
N PHE A 50 -10.69 11.86 13.64
CA PHE A 50 -11.09 11.09 12.47
C PHE A 50 -12.24 10.13 12.72
N LEU A 51 -12.82 10.06 13.92
CA LEU A 51 -13.93 9.12 14.20
C LEU A 51 -15.12 9.33 13.25
N ASN A 52 -15.46 10.58 12.96
CA ASN A 52 -16.65 10.97 12.19
C ASN A 52 -16.34 11.48 10.77
N VAL A 53 -15.07 11.48 10.36
CA VAL A 53 -14.63 11.95 9.04
C VAL A 53 -14.75 10.82 8.03
N SER A 54 -15.18 11.10 6.79
CA SER A 54 -15.24 10.08 5.74
C SER A 54 -13.84 9.59 5.33
N THR A 55 -13.72 8.34 4.88
CA THR A 55 -12.44 7.80 4.43
C THR A 55 -11.94 8.49 3.17
N GLU A 56 -12.86 9.00 2.35
CA GLU A 56 -12.61 9.72 1.11
C GLU A 56 -11.98 11.09 1.38
N GLU A 57 -12.54 11.83 2.35
CA GLU A 57 -11.99 13.11 2.80
C GLU A 57 -10.61 12.95 3.42
N ILE A 58 -10.42 11.93 4.27
CA ILE A 58 -9.10 11.62 4.84
C ILE A 58 -8.11 11.29 3.72
N LEU A 59 -8.50 10.47 2.75
CA LEU A 59 -7.65 10.13 1.62
C LEU A 59 -7.22 11.37 0.84
N GLU A 60 -8.16 12.26 0.50
CA GLU A 60 -7.87 13.48 -0.25
C GLU A 60 -6.82 14.35 0.45
N ASN A 61 -6.98 14.57 1.76
CA ASN A 61 -6.06 15.38 2.55
C ASN A 61 -4.68 14.72 2.76
N MET A 62 -4.59 13.39 2.58
CA MET A 62 -3.37 12.62 2.84
C MET A 62 -2.59 12.20 1.59
N LYS A 63 -3.06 12.56 0.39
CA LYS A 63 -2.38 12.25 -0.88
C LYS A 63 -0.97 12.80 -0.95
N ALA A 64 -0.72 13.99 -0.38
CA ALA A 64 0.60 14.61 -0.38
C ALA A 64 1.65 13.77 0.35
N GLN A 65 1.22 13.02 1.38
CA GLN A 65 2.03 12.10 2.17
C GLN A 65 2.10 10.70 1.56
N LYS A 66 1.77 10.57 0.27
CA LYS A 66 1.78 9.30 -0.49
C LYS A 66 0.78 8.27 0.01
N VAL A 67 -0.25 8.66 0.76
CA VAL A 67 -1.36 7.76 1.07
C VAL A 67 -2.24 7.61 -0.17
N TYR A 68 -2.50 6.38 -0.59
CA TYR A 68 -3.39 6.07 -1.72
C TYR A 68 -4.59 5.21 -1.30
N GLY A 69 -4.59 4.68 -0.08
CA GLY A 69 -5.71 3.92 0.47
C GLY A 69 -5.92 4.22 1.94
N VAL A 70 -7.18 4.42 2.33
CA VAL A 70 -7.61 4.59 3.72
C VAL A 70 -8.71 3.57 4.00
N ARG A 71 -8.56 2.79 5.07
CA ARG A 71 -9.57 1.84 5.52
C ARG A 71 -9.87 2.05 6.99
N ARG A 72 -11.14 2.28 7.32
CA ARG A 72 -11.59 2.35 8.71
C ARG A 72 -11.64 0.97 9.34
N ILE A 73 -11.07 0.85 10.53
CA ILE A 73 -11.23 -0.34 11.36
C ILE A 73 -12.56 -0.17 12.10
N THR A 74 -13.47 -1.12 11.89
CA THR A 74 -14.76 -1.18 12.57
C THR A 74 -14.77 -2.32 13.57
N ILE A 75 -15.57 -2.18 14.61
CA ILE A 75 -15.83 -3.25 15.57
C ILE A 75 -17.27 -3.74 15.41
N ARG A 76 -17.52 -5.01 15.70
CA ARG A 76 -18.88 -5.55 15.81
C ARG A 76 -19.24 -5.70 17.28
N ARG A 77 -20.34 -5.08 17.70
CA ARG A 77 -20.91 -5.20 19.06
C ARG A 77 -22.42 -5.30 18.93
N ASP A 78 -23.01 -6.31 19.57
CA ASP A 78 -24.46 -6.55 19.58
C ASP A 78 -25.09 -6.61 18.18
N GLY A 79 -24.39 -7.24 17.22
CA GLY A 79 -24.83 -7.35 15.83
C GLY A 79 -24.66 -6.08 14.98
N GLN A 80 -24.24 -4.96 15.59
CA GLN A 80 -24.03 -3.68 14.91
C GLN A 80 -22.55 -3.48 14.56
N VAL A 81 -22.29 -2.86 13.41
CA VAL A 81 -20.95 -2.43 13.00
C VAL A 81 -20.74 -0.99 13.46
N LEU A 82 -19.76 -0.77 14.33
CA LEU A 82 -19.43 0.55 14.88
C LEU A 82 -18.10 1.04 14.30
N ASN A 83 -18.10 2.30 13.90
CA ASN A 83 -16.88 3.00 13.51
C ASN A 83 -15.96 3.19 14.71
N THR A 84 -14.66 3.02 14.49
CA THR A 84 -13.63 3.44 15.45
C THR A 84 -12.79 4.56 14.88
N LYS A 85 -11.99 5.20 15.73
CA LYS A 85 -10.99 6.19 15.32
C LYS A 85 -9.77 5.59 14.60
N HIS A 86 -9.65 4.26 14.59
CA HIS A 86 -8.49 3.59 14.03
C HIS A 86 -8.63 3.44 12.52
N LEU A 87 -7.59 3.86 11.79
CA LEU A 87 -7.50 3.76 10.33
C LEU A 87 -6.27 2.97 9.94
N THR A 88 -6.40 2.10 8.94
CA THR A 88 -5.27 1.58 8.19
C THR A 88 -5.02 2.49 7.00
N LEU A 89 -3.84 3.08 6.94
CA LEU A 89 -3.33 3.82 5.79
C LEU A 89 -2.51 2.89 4.91
N THR A 90 -2.63 3.04 3.60
CA THR A 90 -1.82 2.34 2.60
C THR A 90 -1.03 3.38 1.82
N PHE A 91 0.29 3.31 1.90
CA PHE A 91 1.21 4.26 1.27
C PHE A 91 1.71 3.70 -0.06
N SER A 92 1.90 4.57 -1.05
CA SER A 92 2.38 4.22 -2.38
C SER A 92 3.90 3.97 -2.43
N THR A 93 4.51 3.69 -1.28
CA THR A 93 5.95 3.49 -1.08
C THR A 93 6.16 2.21 -0.27
N PRO A 94 7.23 1.44 -0.55
CA PRO A 94 7.54 0.21 0.18
C PRO A 94 7.96 0.49 1.64
N ASP A 95 8.55 1.66 1.88
CA ASP A 95 8.94 2.11 3.20
C ASP A 95 7.82 2.87 3.89
N LEU A 96 7.76 2.73 5.21
CA LEU A 96 6.93 3.59 6.05
C LEU A 96 7.58 4.99 6.11
N PRO A 97 6.79 6.06 6.05
CA PRO A 97 7.33 7.40 6.25
C PRO A 97 7.96 7.50 7.64
N LEU A 98 9.17 8.08 7.71
CA LEU A 98 9.82 8.37 8.98
C LEU A 98 8.98 9.39 9.74
N ILE A 99 8.65 9.05 10.98
CA ILE A 99 7.64 9.72 11.82
C ILE A 99 7.99 11.20 12.03
N SER A 100 7.23 12.10 11.41
CA SER A 100 7.13 13.51 11.80
C SER A 100 5.81 14.21 11.41
N LEU A 101 4.77 13.49 10.98
CA LEU A 101 3.55 14.10 10.44
C LEU A 101 2.22 13.56 11.02
N PHE A 102 2.24 12.92 12.19
CA PHE A 102 1.02 12.52 12.91
C PHE A 102 1.11 12.84 14.39
#